data_AF-A0A7Y5IVY4-F1
#
_entry.id   AF-A0A7Y5IVY4-F1
#
_cell.length_a   1.000
_cell.length_b   1.000
_cell.length_c   1.000
_cell.angle_alpha   90.00
_cell.angle_beta   90.00
_cell.angle_gamma   90.00
#
_symmetry.space_group_name_H-M   'P 1'
#
loop_
_entity.id
_entity.type
_entity.pdbx_description
1 polymer ?
#
loop_
_entity_poly.entity_id
_entity_poly.type
_entity_poly.pdbx_seq_one_letter_code
_entity_poly.pdbx_strand_id
1 'polypeptide(L)' 'MSKTPVRKGFTIWFTGLSGAGKSTLAHELDRQLRARGVPNVEILDGDVVRENLSKGLTFSKEDRDT' A
#
# COMPACT_ATOMS: atom_id res chain seq x y z
N MET A 1 19.74 -16.80 -25.85
CA MET A 1 18.84 -15.74 -25.33
C MET A 1 18.80 -15.86 -23.81
N SER A 2 19.28 -14.85 -23.08
CA SER A 2 19.19 -14.80 -21.62
C SER A 2 17.74 -14.47 -21.22
N LYS A 3 17.10 -15.34 -20.41
CA LYS A 3 15.82 -15.02 -19.78
C LYS A 3 16.06 -13.92 -18.75
N THR A 4 15.51 -12.74 -18.96
CA THR A 4 15.48 -11.69 -17.93
C THR A 4 14.81 -12.27 -16.68
N PRO A 5 15.45 -12.22 -15.49
CA PRO A 5 14.84 -12.74 -14.28
C PRO A 5 13.56 -11.95 -13.99
N VAL A 6 12.44 -12.66 -13.92
CA VAL A 6 11.15 -12.07 -13.51
C VAL A 6 11.28 -11.66 -12.04
N ARG A 7 11.30 -10.36 -11.76
CA ARG A 7 11.15 -9.86 -10.39
C ARG A 7 9.74 -10.19 -9.92
N LYS A 8 9.61 -11.05 -8.90
CA LYS A 8 8.33 -11.28 -8.23
C LYS A 8 7.95 -10.02 -7.44
N GLY A 9 6.72 -9.54 -7.63
CA GLY A 9 6.12 -8.54 -6.75
C GLY A 9 5.78 -9.12 -5.38
N PHE A 10 5.62 -8.26 -4.39
CA PHE A 10 5.18 -8.61 -3.04
C PHE A 10 4.38 -7.45 -2.43
N THR A 11 3.65 -7.75 -1.35
CA THR A 11 2.87 -6.76 -0.60
C THR A 11 3.43 -6.63 0.82
N ILE A 12 3.54 -5.40 1.31
CA ILE A 12 3.79 -5.10 2.72
C ILE A 12 2.50 -4.53 3.30
N TRP A 13 1.96 -5.21 4.31
CA TRP A 13 0.71 -4.83 4.97
C TRP A 13 0.98 -4.15 6.31
N PHE A 14 0.85 -2.83 6.35
CA PHE A 14 0.93 -2.08 7.60
C PHE A 14 -0.41 -2.10 8.33
N THR A 15 -0.41 -2.57 9.57
CA THR A 15 -1.59 -2.57 10.45
C THR A 15 -1.24 -1.97 11.81
N GLY A 16 -2.22 -1.39 12.49
CA GLY A 16 -2.04 -0.72 13.77
C GLY A 16 -3.03 0.41 14.00
N LEU A 17 -3.06 0.90 15.25
CA LEU A 17 -3.96 1.97 15.70
C LEU A 17 -3.85 3.24 14.84
N SER A 18 -4.89 4.07 14.86
CA SER A 18 -4.82 5.42 14.28
C SER A 18 -3.67 6.20 14.95
N GLY A 19 -2.88 6.92 14.15
CA GLY A 19 -1.70 7.63 14.64
C GLY A 19 -0.45 6.77 14.90
N ALA A 20 -0.49 5.44 14.71
CA ALA A 20 0.69 4.57 14.91
C ALA A 20 1.82 4.74 13.88
N GLY A 21 1.72 5.70 12.95
CA GLY A 21 2.78 6.00 11.97
C GLY A 21 2.78 5.13 10.70
N LYS A 22 1.69 4.40 10.40
CA LYS A 22 1.58 3.52 9.22
C LYS A 22 1.86 4.25 7.91
N SER A 23 1.18 5.37 7.64
CA SER A 23 1.38 6.16 6.42
C SER A 23 2.78 6.76 6.36
N THR A 24 3.32 7.23 7.49
CA THR A 24 4.71 7.72 7.58
C THR A 24 5.72 6.65 7.16
N LEU A 25 5.58 5.42 7.66
CA LEU A 25 6.45 4.30 7.30
C LEU A 25 6.27 3.90 5.82
N ALA A 26 5.03 3.87 5.32
CA ALA A 26 4.75 3.53 3.92
C ALA A 26 5.41 4.49 2.94
N HIS A 27 5.33 5.81 3.18
CA HIS A 27 5.96 6.82 2.33
C HIS A 27 7.49 6.77 2.40
N GLU A 28 8.07 6.61 3.59
CA GLU A 28 9.52 6.49 3.72
C GLU A 28 10.04 5.22 3.04
N LEU A 29 9.31 4.11 3.15
CA LEU A 29 9.64 2.87 2.46
C LEU A 29 9.58 3.03 0.93
N ASP A 30 8.54 3.67 0.38
CA ASP A 30 8.43 3.98 -1.05
C ASP A 30 9.65 4.80 -1.53
N ARG A 31 9.99 5.86 -0.80
CA ARG A 31 11.17 6.69 -1.09
C ARG A 31 12.46 5.85 -1.14
N GLN A 32 12.65 4.97 -0.17
CA GLN A 32 13.84 4.11 -0.12
C GLN A 32 13.87 3.05 -1.22
N LEU A 33 12.73 2.44 -1.55
CA LEU A 33 12.64 1.43 -2.61
C LEU A 33 12.93 2.05 -3.99
N ARG A 34 12.36 3.23 -4.27
CA ARG A 34 12.66 3.98 -5.50
C ARG A 34 14.13 4.36 -5.58
N ALA A 35 14.72 4.85 -4.49
CA ALA A 35 16.14 5.19 -4.43
C ALA A 35 17.06 3.98 -4.69
N ARG A 36 16.60 2.75 -4.40
CA ARG A 36 17.32 1.49 -4.68
C ARG A 36 17.04 0.93 -6.09
N GLY A 37 16.36 1.67 -6.96
CA GLY A 37 16.04 1.22 -8.31
C GLY A 37 15.02 0.07 -8.33
N VAL A 38 14.09 0.05 -7.38
CA VAL A 38 12.90 -0.81 -7.47
C VAL A 38 11.84 -0.07 -8.27
N PRO A 39 11.58 -0.47 -9.53
CA PRO A 39 10.52 0.14 -10.32
C PRO A 39 9.16 -0.34 -9.81
N ASN A 40 8.12 0.48 -10.01
CA ASN A 40 6.71 0.13 -9.76
C ASN A 40 6.38 -0.15 -8.27
N VAL A 41 6.60 0.85 -7.42
CA VAL A 41 6.09 0.85 -6.05
C VAL A 41 4.75 1.60 -6.04
N GLU A 42 3.75 1.02 -5.38
CA GLU A 42 2.41 1.59 -5.22
C GLU A 42 2.05 1.60 -3.74
N ILE A 43 1.47 2.71 -3.26
CA ILE A 43 0.98 2.84 -1.88
C ILE A 43 -0.54 2.80 -1.93
N LEU A 44 -1.13 1.79 -1.30
CA LEU A 44 -2.57 1.70 -1.09
C LEU A 44 -2.89 2.15 0.34
N ASP A 45 -3.03 3.47 0.54
CA ASP A 45 -3.40 4.03 1.85
C ASP A 45 -4.93 3.98 2.04
N GLY A 46 -5.38 3.59 3.24
CA GLY A 46 -6.78 3.35 3.56
C GLY A 46 -7.67 4.58 3.34
N ASP A 47 -7.14 5.79 3.54
CA ASP A 47 -7.87 7.03 3.29
C ASP A 47 -8.02 7.28 1.78
N VAL A 48 -6.95 7.05 0.99
CA VAL A 48 -6.95 7.19 -0.48
C VAL A 48 -7.82 6.13 -1.15
N VAL A 49 -7.80 4.89 -0.65
CA VAL A 49 -8.66 3.80 -1.10
C VAL A 49 -10.12 4.09 -0.77
N ARG A 50 -10.42 4.63 0.42
CA ARG A 50 -11.80 5.01 0.79
C ARG A 50 -12.38 6.07 -0.14
N GLU A 51 -11.59 7.06 -0.51
CA GLU A 51 -12.05 8.15 -1.40
C GLU A 51 -12.26 7.69 -2.86
N ASN A 52 -11.46 6.75 -3.36
CA ASN A 52 -11.39 6.43 -4.79
C ASN A 52 -12.01 5.09 -5.18
N LEU A 53 -11.99 4.09 -4.29
CA LEU A 53 -12.41 2.72 -4.57
C LEU A 53 -13.61 2.26 -3.72
N SER A 54 -13.87 2.94 -2.59
CA SER A 54 -14.93 2.56 -1.65
C SER A 54 -16.06 3.60 -1.55
N LYS A 55 -16.32 4.38 -2.61
CA LYS A 55 -17.45 5.32 -2.65
C LYS A 55 -18.77 4.59 -2.42
N GLY A 56 -19.24 4.57 -1.18
CA GLY A 56 -20.45 3.87 -0.73
C GLY A 56 -20.28 3.03 0.54
N LEU A 57 -19.05 2.70 0.94
CA LEU A 57 -18.76 1.97 2.17
C LEU A 57 -18.61 2.95 3.35
N THR A 58 -19.34 2.70 4.44
CA THR A 58 -19.29 3.51 5.66
C THR A 58 -18.24 2.98 6.65
N PHE A 59 -18.32 3.38 7.92
CA PHE A 59 -17.48 2.85 9.00
C PHE A 59 -18.11 1.66 9.73
N SER A 60 -19.26 1.16 9.25
CA SER A 60 -19.91 -0.05 9.78
C SER A 60 -18.94 -1.25 9.76
N LYS A 61 -19.22 -2.26 10.59
CA LYS A 61 -18.38 -3.45 10.64
C LYS A 61 -18.47 -4.22 9.31
N GLU A 62 -19.68 -4.29 8.78
CA GLU A 62 -20.02 -4.96 7.53
C GLU A 62 -19.28 -4.33 6.34
N ASP A 63 -19.21 -3.00 6.30
CA ASP A 63 -18.49 -2.26 5.25
C ASP A 63 -16.96 -2.35 5.37
N ARG A 64 -16.42 -2.80 6.52
CA ARG A 64 -14.99 -3.03 6.71
C ARG A 64 -14.55 -4.43 6.31
N ASP A 65 -15.47 -5.38 6.26
CA ASP A 65 -15.22 -6.80 5.96
C ASP A 65 -15.58 -7.18 4.51
N THR A 66 -16.01 -6.21 3.67
CA THR A 66 -16.35 -6.37 2.25
C THR A 66 -15.20 -5.97 1.34
#